data_AF-A0A0R2CK65-F1
#
_entry.id   AF-A0A0R2CK65-F1
#
_cell.length_a   1.000
_cell.length_b   1.000
_cell.length_c   1.000
_cell.angle_alpha   90.00
_cell.angle_beta   90.00
_cell.angle_gamma   90.00
#
_symmetry.space_group_name_H-M   'P 1'
#
loop_
_entity.id
_entity.type
_entity.pdbx_description
1 polymer ?
#
loop_
_entity_poly.entity_id
_entity_poly.type
_entity_poly.pdbx_seq_one_letter_code
_entity_poly.pdbx_strand_id
1 'polypeptide(L)'
;METDWTSFLLPYKKTTSELKSKFISLQEEYKLSGQHVPIESVTARVKPRESIIEKMNRRNILEKNLDVEMEDIAGIRVMCQFVDDIYQLVEVIRKRSDLVVIEERDYIANEKESGYRSYHLIIKYPVQLLIGQKEILAEIQIRTLAMNFWATIEHSLNYKYKGKFPE
;
A
#
# COMPACT_ATOMS: atom_id res chain seq x y z
N MET A 1 0.67 29.61 -6.68
CA MET A 1 0.11 28.85 -7.81
C MET A 1 -0.47 27.58 -7.22
N GLU A 2 -1.75 27.32 -7.44
CA GLU A 2 -2.40 26.10 -6.93
C GLU A 2 -1.80 24.89 -7.64
N THR A 3 -1.38 23.87 -6.88
CA THR A 3 -0.81 22.65 -7.47
C THR A 3 -1.81 21.98 -8.41
N ASP A 4 -1.37 21.70 -9.63
CA ASP A 4 -2.12 20.83 -10.54
C ASP A 4 -2.05 19.39 -10.01
N TRP A 5 -3.05 19.05 -9.19
CA TRP A 5 -3.22 17.72 -8.61
C TRP A 5 -3.36 16.62 -9.66
N THR A 6 -3.85 16.94 -10.86
CA THR A 6 -3.99 15.94 -11.93
C THR A 6 -2.63 15.50 -12.41
N SER A 7 -1.76 16.46 -12.74
CA SER A 7 -0.37 16.21 -13.13
C SER A 7 0.44 15.59 -11.99
N PHE A 8 0.30 16.10 -10.77
CA PHE A 8 1.02 15.58 -9.60
C PHE A 8 0.68 14.11 -9.29
N LEU A 9 -0.60 13.72 -9.39
CA LEU A 9 -1.05 12.36 -9.07
C LEU A 9 -0.87 11.35 -10.21
N LEU A 10 -0.59 11.80 -11.43
CA LEU A 10 -0.43 10.92 -12.60
C LEU A 10 0.64 9.83 -12.40
N PRO A 11 1.85 10.11 -11.88
CA PRO A 11 2.86 9.08 -11.65
C PRO A 11 2.41 8.01 -10.64
N TYR A 12 1.67 8.42 -9.60
CA TYR A 12 1.13 7.52 -8.59
C TYR A 12 0.03 6.63 -9.18
N LYS A 13 -0.86 7.19 -10.02
CA LYS A 13 -1.88 6.41 -10.76
C LYS A 13 -1.22 5.34 -11.61
N LYS A 14 -0.19 5.70 -12.38
CA LYS A 14 0.56 4.74 -13.20
C LYS A 14 1.24 3.67 -12.35
N THR A 15 1.93 4.06 -11.28
CA THR A 15 2.57 3.15 -10.31
C THR A 15 1.58 2.13 -9.75
N THR A 16 0.41 2.58 -9.28
CA THR A 16 -0.62 1.68 -8.74
C THR A 16 -1.16 0.69 -9.78
N SER A 17 -1.32 1.12 -11.04
CA SER A 17 -1.78 0.27 -12.13
C SER A 17 -0.76 -0.81 -12.49
N GLU A 18 0.52 -0.42 -12.64
CA GLU A 18 1.60 -1.34 -12.98
C GLU A 18 1.85 -2.37 -11.88
N LEU A 19 1.93 -1.94 -10.62
CA LEU A 19 2.12 -2.85 -9.49
C LEU A 19 0.92 -3.80 -9.33
N LYS A 20 -0.32 -3.29 -9.49
CA LYS A 20 -1.51 -4.15 -9.48
C LYS A 20 -1.43 -5.22 -10.57
N SER A 21 -1.08 -4.84 -11.79
CA SER A 21 -0.94 -5.79 -12.90
C SER A 21 0.13 -6.84 -12.60
N LYS A 22 1.28 -6.43 -12.06
CA LYS A 22 2.38 -7.35 -11.72
C LYS A 22 1.99 -8.37 -10.66
N PHE A 23 1.24 -7.98 -9.63
CA PHE A 23 0.76 -8.92 -8.63
C PHE A 23 -0.33 -9.86 -9.17
N ILE A 24 -1.19 -9.39 -10.09
CA ILE A 24 -2.16 -10.25 -10.77
C ILE A 24 -1.44 -11.28 -11.64
N SER A 25 -0.43 -10.86 -12.42
CA SER A 25 0.38 -11.79 -13.21
C SER A 25 1.13 -12.79 -12.33
N LEU A 26 1.68 -12.36 -11.19
CA LEU A 26 2.30 -13.27 -10.22
C LEU A 26 1.29 -14.31 -9.69
N GLN A 27 0.05 -13.89 -9.39
CA GLN A 27 -1.02 -14.81 -8.99
C GLN A 27 -1.31 -15.85 -10.08
N GLU A 28 -1.32 -15.45 -11.36
CA GLU A 28 -1.52 -16.34 -12.50
C GLU A 28 -0.34 -17.31 -12.69
N GLU A 29 0.90 -16.84 -12.52
CA GLU A 29 2.11 -17.68 -12.57
C GLU A 29 2.06 -18.79 -11.51
N TYR A 30 1.66 -18.47 -10.27
CA TYR A 30 1.47 -19.48 -9.23
C TYR A 30 0.42 -20.53 -9.63
N LYS A 31 -0.73 -20.10 -10.16
CA LYS A 31 -1.80 -20.99 -10.63
C LYS A 31 -1.30 -21.94 -11.73
N LEU A 32 -0.54 -21.43 -12.69
CA LEU A 32 0.01 -22.23 -13.80
C LEU A 32 1.09 -23.20 -13.35
N SER A 33 1.88 -22.85 -12.33
CA SER A 33 2.93 -23.72 -11.78
C SER A 33 2.39 -24.90 -10.96
N GLY A 34 1.09 -24.91 -10.63
CA GLY A 34 0.48 -25.91 -9.75
C GLY A 34 0.88 -25.78 -8.27
N GLN A 35 1.58 -24.71 -7.90
CA GLN A 35 1.93 -24.39 -6.52
C GLN A 35 0.73 -23.78 -5.78
N HIS A 36 0.82 -23.79 -4.44
CA HIS A 36 -0.10 -23.01 -3.60
C HIS A 36 -0.04 -21.52 -3.99
N VAL A 37 -1.21 -20.89 -4.11
CA VAL A 37 -1.33 -19.51 -4.58
C VAL A 37 -1.43 -18.59 -3.35
N PRO A 38 -0.38 -17.82 -3.02
CA PRO A 38 -0.40 -16.99 -1.81
C PRO A 38 -1.28 -15.73 -1.94
N ILE A 39 -1.72 -15.39 -3.16
CA ILE A 39 -2.50 -14.19 -3.46
C ILE A 39 -3.95 -14.60 -3.78
N GLU A 40 -4.89 -14.07 -3.01
CA GLU A 40 -6.34 -14.20 -3.25
C GLU A 40 -6.84 -13.05 -4.13
N SER A 41 -6.52 -11.82 -3.77
CA SER A 41 -6.93 -10.63 -4.55
C SER A 41 -5.97 -9.46 -4.39
N VAL A 42 -5.97 -8.57 -5.38
CA VAL A 42 -5.13 -7.37 -5.40
C VAL A 42 -6.00 -6.15 -5.68
N THR A 43 -5.91 -5.16 -4.80
CA THR A 43 -6.53 -3.84 -5.00
C THR A 43 -5.45 -2.77 -4.97
N ALA A 44 -5.68 -1.67 -5.66
CA ALA A 44 -4.76 -0.55 -5.65
C ALA A 44 -5.56 0.75 -5.71
N ARG A 45 -5.04 1.79 -5.06
CA ARG A 45 -5.66 3.10 -5.01
C ARG A 45 -4.61 4.20 -4.95
N VAL A 46 -4.95 5.35 -5.52
CA VAL A 46 -4.27 6.60 -5.22
C VAL A 46 -5.05 7.33 -4.14
N LYS A 47 -4.33 7.87 -3.17
CA LYS A 47 -4.94 8.61 -2.06
C LYS A 47 -5.70 9.84 -2.59
N PRO A 48 -6.95 10.09 -2.13
CA PRO A 48 -7.70 11.28 -2.51
C PRO A 48 -6.99 12.57 -2.05
N ARG A 49 -7.15 13.65 -2.82
CA ARG A 49 -6.55 14.97 -2.53
C ARG A 49 -6.86 15.41 -1.10
N GLU A 50 -8.10 15.28 -0.67
CA GLU A 50 -8.57 15.74 0.64
C GLU A 50 -7.84 15.00 1.76
N SER A 51 -7.66 13.68 1.61
CA SER A 51 -6.91 12.85 2.56
C SER A 51 -5.39 13.10 2.52
N ILE A 52 -4.85 13.53 1.38
CA ILE A 52 -3.44 13.98 1.29
C ILE A 52 -3.28 15.26 2.10
N ILE A 53 -4.12 16.28 1.83
CA ILE A 53 -4.07 17.57 2.55
C ILE A 53 -4.28 17.39 4.05
N GLU A 54 -5.23 16.55 4.46
CA GLU A 54 -5.43 16.22 5.88
C GLU A 54 -4.17 15.61 6.51
N LYS A 55 -3.54 14.64 5.84
CA LYS A 55 -2.32 13.99 6.35
C LYS A 55 -1.12 14.94 6.34
N MET A 56 -1.03 15.86 5.38
CA MET A 56 -0.03 16.93 5.36
C MET A 56 -0.14 17.78 6.62
N ASN A 57 -1.33 18.29 6.91
CA ASN A 57 -1.57 19.13 8.09
C ASN A 57 -1.29 18.37 9.39
N ARG A 58 -1.72 17.10 9.48
CA ARG A 58 -1.49 16.27 10.67
C ARG A 58 -0.02 15.97 10.93
N ARG A 59 0.79 15.83 9.87
CA ARG A 59 2.23 15.49 9.98
C ARG A 59 3.16 16.69 9.75
N ASN A 60 2.62 17.89 9.56
CA ASN A 60 3.36 19.10 9.18
C ASN A 60 4.24 18.91 7.92
N ILE A 61 3.74 18.15 6.93
CA ILE A 61 4.46 17.92 5.66
C ILE A 61 4.21 19.11 4.74
N LEU A 62 5.31 19.74 4.28
CA LEU A 62 5.24 20.80 3.27
C LEU A 62 4.94 20.22 1.90
N GLU A 63 4.20 20.97 1.07
CA GLU A 63 3.81 20.54 -0.28
C GLU A 63 5.00 20.13 -1.15
N LYS A 64 6.11 20.87 -1.06
CA LYS A 64 7.37 20.57 -1.77
C LYS A 64 8.04 19.25 -1.37
N ASN A 65 7.66 18.67 -0.23
CA ASN A 65 8.23 17.43 0.30
C ASN A 65 7.26 16.25 0.19
N LEU A 66 6.09 16.43 -0.45
CA LEU A 66 5.05 15.40 -0.51
C LEU A 66 5.53 14.09 -1.11
N ASP A 67 6.35 14.16 -2.15
CA ASP A 67 6.86 13.01 -2.89
C ASP A 67 7.94 12.22 -2.13
N VAL A 68 8.53 12.81 -1.10
CA VAL A 68 9.58 12.19 -0.27
C VAL A 68 9.10 11.80 1.13
N GLU A 69 8.12 12.52 1.71
CA GLU A 69 7.65 12.30 3.09
C GLU A 69 6.31 11.54 3.18
N MET A 70 5.54 11.45 2.10
CA MET A 70 4.25 10.75 2.08
C MET A 70 4.30 9.42 1.33
N GLU A 71 4.54 8.35 2.09
CA GLU A 71 4.73 6.98 1.61
C GLU A 71 3.47 6.34 1.01
N ASP A 72 2.27 6.79 1.41
CA ASP A 72 0.98 6.12 1.12
C ASP A 72 0.12 6.86 0.09
N ILE A 73 0.72 7.68 -0.79
CA ILE A 73 0.00 8.29 -1.91
C ILE A 73 -0.40 7.20 -2.92
N ALA A 74 0.54 6.31 -3.27
CA ALA A 74 0.26 5.08 -4.01
C ALA A 74 0.13 3.91 -3.03
N GLY A 75 -1.07 3.32 -2.94
CA GLY A 75 -1.34 2.21 -2.04
C GLY A 75 -1.76 0.95 -2.81
N ILE A 76 -1.11 -0.16 -2.54
CA ILE A 76 -1.45 -1.49 -3.04
C ILE A 76 -1.83 -2.35 -1.84
N ARG A 77 -2.93 -3.09 -1.96
CA ARG A 77 -3.33 -4.08 -0.97
C ARG A 77 -3.41 -5.45 -1.62
N VAL A 78 -2.62 -6.36 -1.09
CA VAL A 78 -2.62 -7.77 -1.48
C VAL A 78 -3.26 -8.58 -0.36
N MET A 79 -4.28 -9.35 -0.73
CA MET A 79 -4.98 -10.23 0.18
C MET A 79 -4.48 -11.65 0.03
N CYS A 80 -4.17 -12.28 1.16
CA CYS A 80 -3.71 -13.65 1.28
C CYS A 80 -4.75 -14.48 2.05
N GLN A 81 -4.69 -15.80 1.91
CA GLN A 81 -5.57 -16.69 2.67
C GLN A 81 -5.03 -16.90 4.09
N PHE A 82 -3.75 -17.22 4.20
CA PHE A 82 -3.10 -17.52 5.47
C PHE A 82 -2.04 -16.48 5.84
N VAL A 83 -1.62 -16.51 7.11
CA VAL A 83 -0.54 -15.64 7.60
C VAL A 83 0.81 -16.04 6.98
N ASP A 84 1.07 -17.33 6.80
CA ASP A 84 2.32 -17.81 6.21
C ASP A 84 2.49 -17.34 4.76
N ASP A 85 1.40 -17.26 4.00
CA ASP A 85 1.36 -16.70 2.64
C ASP A 85 1.85 -15.26 2.58
N ILE A 86 1.61 -14.48 3.65
CA ILE A 86 2.06 -13.09 3.76
C ILE A 86 3.58 -13.06 3.75
N TYR A 87 4.22 -13.85 4.62
CA TYR A 87 5.67 -13.90 4.71
C TYR A 87 6.31 -14.47 3.45
N GLN A 88 5.68 -15.48 2.82
CA GLN A 88 6.12 -15.97 1.51
C GLN A 88 6.09 -14.86 0.46
N LEU A 89 5.03 -14.07 0.39
CA LEU A 89 4.92 -12.99 -0.58
C LEU A 89 5.90 -11.84 -0.30
N VAL A 90 6.15 -11.52 0.98
CA VAL A 90 7.18 -10.57 1.40
C VAL A 90 8.55 -10.98 0.84
N GLU A 91 8.92 -12.26 0.96
CA GLU A 91 10.17 -12.78 0.41
C GLU A 91 10.26 -12.64 -1.11
N VAL A 92 9.15 -12.89 -1.81
CA VAL A 92 9.10 -12.69 -3.27
C VAL A 92 9.31 -11.20 -3.61
N ILE A 93 8.65 -10.29 -2.90
CA ILE A 93 8.79 -8.84 -3.11
C ILE A 93 10.22 -8.37 -2.84
N ARG A 94 10.87 -8.85 -1.77
CA ARG A 94 12.27 -8.51 -1.44
C ARG A 94 13.26 -8.89 -2.53
N LYS A 95 12.99 -9.97 -3.27
CA LYS A 95 13.87 -10.49 -4.34
C LYS A 95 13.65 -9.83 -5.69
N ARG A 96 12.68 -8.92 -5.81
CA ARG A 96 12.39 -8.23 -7.07
C ARG A 96 13.50 -7.25 -7.42
N SER A 97 13.80 -7.13 -8.71
CA SER A 97 14.80 -6.19 -9.24
C SER A 97 14.21 -4.88 -9.78
N ASP A 98 12.88 -4.82 -9.93
CA ASP A 98 12.16 -3.69 -10.49
C ASP A 98 11.62 -2.71 -9.42
N LEU A 99 11.95 -2.94 -8.15
CA LEU A 99 11.62 -2.08 -7.03
C LEU A 99 12.67 -2.23 -5.92
N VAL A 100 12.70 -1.29 -4.99
CA VAL A 100 13.53 -1.37 -3.78
C VAL A 100 12.65 -1.23 -2.55
N VAL A 101 12.70 -2.20 -1.65
CA VAL A 101 12.06 -2.09 -0.33
C VAL A 101 12.93 -1.18 0.54
N ILE A 102 12.35 -0.09 1.06
CA ILE A 102 13.07 0.88 1.89
C ILE A 102 12.68 0.83 3.37
N GLU A 103 11.49 0.32 3.68
CA GLU A 103 11.03 0.13 5.05
C GLU A 103 10.01 -1.00 5.11
N GLU A 104 10.00 -1.73 6.23
CA GLU A 104 9.04 -2.79 6.50
C GLU A 104 8.48 -2.63 7.92
N ARG A 105 7.17 -2.83 8.05
CA ARG A 105 6.46 -2.73 9.33
C ARG A 105 5.61 -3.98 9.51
N ASP A 106 6.04 -4.86 10.40
CA ASP A 106 5.34 -6.10 10.73
C ASP A 106 4.41 -5.91 11.93
N TYR A 107 3.15 -5.55 11.65
CA TYR A 107 2.11 -5.48 12.66
C TYR A 107 1.38 -6.82 12.89
N ILE A 108 1.85 -7.91 12.28
CA ILE A 108 1.33 -9.26 12.55
C ILE A 108 2.05 -9.80 13.78
N ALA A 109 3.38 -9.72 13.78
CA ALA A 109 4.20 -10.08 14.94
C ALA A 109 4.12 -9.03 16.05
N ASN A 110 3.96 -7.74 15.70
CA ASN A 110 3.90 -6.63 16.64
C ASN A 110 2.56 -5.89 16.51
N GLU A 111 1.48 -6.51 16.98
CA GLU A 111 0.15 -5.91 16.91
C GLU A 111 0.09 -4.58 17.67
N LYS A 112 -0.70 -3.63 17.15
CA LYS A 112 -0.98 -2.40 17.89
C LYS A 112 -1.92 -2.70 19.05
N GLU A 113 -1.92 -1.85 20.07
CA GLU A 113 -2.88 -1.92 21.19
C GLU A 113 -4.35 -1.98 20.72
N SER A 114 -4.64 -1.40 19.56
CA SER A 114 -5.98 -1.48 18.97
C SER A 114 -6.39 -2.89 18.51
N GLY A 115 -5.46 -3.84 18.36
CA GLY A 115 -5.66 -5.14 17.71
C GLY A 115 -5.38 -5.13 16.20
N TYR A 116 -4.83 -4.03 15.68
CA TYR A 116 -4.54 -3.87 14.27
C TYR A 116 -3.39 -4.79 13.83
N ARG A 117 -3.64 -5.56 12.76
CA ARG A 117 -2.68 -6.47 12.14
C ARG A 117 -2.59 -6.28 10.63
N SER A 118 -1.36 -6.22 10.11
CA SER A 118 -1.03 -6.11 8.69
C SER A 118 0.49 -6.18 8.52
N TYR A 119 0.97 -6.60 7.35
CA TYR A 119 2.37 -6.39 6.97
C TYR A 119 2.44 -5.21 5.99
N HIS A 120 3.28 -4.21 6.25
CA HIS A 120 3.47 -3.06 5.36
C HIS A 120 4.89 -3.05 4.81
N LEU A 121 5.02 -2.86 3.50
CA LEU A 121 6.30 -2.54 2.86
C LEU A 121 6.19 -1.17 2.22
N ILE A 122 7.14 -0.30 2.52
CA ILE A 122 7.34 0.94 1.77
C ILE A 122 8.41 0.66 0.73
N ILE A 123 8.07 0.95 -0.53
CA ILE A 123 8.94 0.70 -1.67
C ILE A 123 9.25 1.99 -2.43
N LYS A 124 10.41 2.02 -3.08
CA LYS A 124 10.71 2.92 -4.20
C LYS A 124 10.49 2.17 -5.51
N TYR A 125 9.66 2.74 -6.37
CA TYR A 125 9.30 2.17 -7.66
C TYR A 125 9.65 3.14 -8.80
N PRO A 126 10.51 2.74 -9.75
CA PRO A 126 10.86 3.57 -10.91
C PRO A 126 9.78 3.50 -11.99
N VAL A 127 8.87 4.47 -12.02
CA VAL A 127 7.83 4.54 -13.05
C VAL A 127 8.32 5.30 -14.28
N GLN A 128 8.09 4.72 -15.47
CA GLN A 128 8.41 5.38 -16.74
C GLN A 128 7.29 6.34 -17.14
N LEU A 129 7.61 7.60 -17.41
CA LEU A 129 6.66 8.63 -17.90
C LEU A 129 7.08 9.11 -19.29
N LEU A 130 6.24 9.93 -19.92
CA LEU A 130 6.55 10.52 -21.23
C LEU A 130 7.85 11.33 -21.22
N ILE A 131 8.12 12.01 -20.11
CA ILE A 131 9.27 12.91 -19.93
C ILE A 131 10.49 12.23 -19.28
N GLY A 132 10.43 10.91 -19.08
CA GLY A 132 11.49 10.13 -18.45
C GLY A 132 11.03 9.35 -17.22
N GLN A 133 12.00 8.76 -16.52
CA GLN A 133 11.77 7.96 -15.34
C GLN A 133 11.61 8.84 -14.09
N LYS A 134 10.65 8.49 -13.23
CA LYS A 134 10.49 9.09 -11.91
C LYS A 134 10.43 8.00 -10.85
N GLU A 135 11.17 8.16 -9.76
CA GLU A 135 11.02 7.29 -8.59
C GLU A 135 9.81 7.72 -7.76
N ILE A 136 8.98 6.75 -7.37
CA ILE A 136 7.75 6.97 -6.61
C ILE A 136 7.76 6.10 -5.37
N LEU A 137 7.38 6.69 -4.23
CA LEU A 137 7.07 5.94 -3.02
C LEU A 137 5.69 5.28 -3.15
N ALA A 138 5.63 4.00 -2.83
CA ALA A 138 4.38 3.26 -2.72
C ALA A 138 4.37 2.40 -1.47
N GLU A 139 3.19 2.26 -0.88
CA GLU A 139 2.93 1.37 0.24
C GLU A 139 2.25 0.09 -0.27
N ILE A 140 2.84 -1.06 0.02
CA ILE A 140 2.23 -2.38 -0.18
C ILE A 140 1.77 -2.90 1.17
N GLN A 141 0.47 -3.11 1.33
CA GLN A 141 -0.12 -3.73 2.51
C GLN A 141 -0.52 -5.16 2.18
N ILE A 142 -0.01 -6.12 2.94
CA ILE A 142 -0.34 -7.53 2.79
C ILE A 142 -1.11 -7.98 4.03
N ARG A 143 -2.27 -8.61 3.82
CA ARG A 143 -3.21 -8.96 4.89
C ARG A 143 -3.92 -10.27 4.59
N THR A 144 -4.43 -10.94 5.62
CA THR A 144 -5.48 -11.95 5.44
C THR A 144 -6.86 -11.31 5.32
N LEU A 145 -7.84 -12.02 4.76
CA LEU A 145 -9.23 -11.56 4.68
C LEU A 145 -9.77 -11.08 6.04
N ALA A 146 -9.48 -11.83 7.11
CA ALA A 146 -9.88 -11.47 8.48
C ALA A 146 -9.23 -10.17 8.96
N MET A 147 -7.93 -9.98 8.72
CA MET A 147 -7.22 -8.74 9.07
C MET A 147 -7.80 -7.54 8.29
N ASN A 148 -8.08 -7.71 7.00
CA ASN A 148 -8.67 -6.66 6.19
C ASN A 148 -10.09 -6.29 6.64
N PHE A 149 -10.91 -7.27 6.98
CA PHE A 149 -12.24 -7.04 7.53
C PHE A 149 -12.15 -6.22 8.83
N TRP A 150 -11.39 -6.70 9.81
CA TRP A 150 -11.23 -6.02 11.09
C TRP A 150 -10.71 -4.59 10.93
N ALA A 151 -9.65 -4.39 10.14
CA ALA A 151 -9.05 -3.08 9.93
C ALA A 151 -9.97 -2.10 9.18
N THR A 152 -10.85 -2.61 8.30
CA THR A 152 -11.81 -1.75 7.59
C THR A 152 -12.91 -1.27 8.53
N ILE A 153 -13.39 -2.15 9.41
CA ILE A 153 -14.39 -1.80 10.43
C ILE A 153 -13.79 -0.86 11.47
N GLU A 154 -12.61 -1.17 12.03
CA GLU A 154 -11.94 -0.31 13.01
C GLU A 154 -11.70 1.08 12.43
N HIS A 155 -11.15 1.19 11.22
CA HIS A 155 -10.93 2.49 10.58
C HIS A 155 -12.24 3.27 10.39
N SER A 156 -13.33 2.60 10.01
CA SER A 156 -14.63 3.25 9.80
C SER A 156 -15.24 3.75 11.11
N LEU A 157 -15.15 2.94 12.17
CA LEU A 157 -15.60 3.32 13.51
C LEU A 157 -14.74 4.44 14.08
N ASN A 158 -13.43 4.35 13.96
CA ASN A 158 -12.49 5.36 14.46
C ASN A 158 -12.68 6.69 13.73
N TYR A 159 -12.92 6.67 12.41
CA TYR A 159 -13.27 7.87 11.66
C TYR A 159 -14.58 8.52 12.16
N LYS A 160 -15.60 7.71 12.48
CA LYS A 160 -16.89 8.21 12.98
C LYS A 160 -16.82 8.72 14.43
N TYR A 161 -16.14 8.00 15.30
CA TYR A 161 -16.17 8.21 16.74
C TYR A 161 -14.90 8.87 17.30
N LYS A 162 -13.88 9.13 16.46
CA LYS A 162 -12.59 9.72 16.85
C LYS A 162 -11.95 8.99 18.05
N GLY A 163 -12.05 7.66 18.06
CA GLY A 163 -11.52 6.79 19.11
C GLY A 163 -12.40 6.67 20.38
N LYS A 164 -13.57 7.32 20.45
CA LYS A 164 -14.51 7.21 21.58
C LYS A 164 -15.67 6.27 21.24
N PHE A 165 -15.40 4.97 21.29
CA PHE A 165 -16.43 3.96 21.00
C PHE A 165 -17.54 3.98 22.07
N PRO A 166 -18.81 3.85 21.69
CA PRO A 166 -19.91 3.64 22.63
C PRO A 166 -19.71 2.35 23.42
N GLU A 167 -20.10 2.34 24.70
CA GLU A 167 -20.19 1.13 25.54
C GLU A 167 -21.31 0.18 25.10
#